data_AF-A0A1G3BQ82-F1
#
_entry.id   AF-A0A1G3BQ82-F1
#
_cell.length_a   1.000
_cell.length_b   1.000
_cell.length_c   1.000
_cell.angle_alpha   90.00
_cell.angle_beta   90.00
_cell.angle_gamma   90.00
#
_symmetry.space_group_name_H-M   'P 1'
#
loop_
_entity.id
_entity.type
_entity.pdbx_description
1 polymer ?
#
loop_
_entity_poly.entity_id
_entity_poly.type
_entity_poly.pdbx_seq_one_letter_code
_entity_poly.pdbx_strand_id
1 'polypeptide(L)'
;MKFYNLEDKEICKDEWISYYSEIYFSGYNRKYKNHKVKVNGSSRFVEGLIEDILNGKEGLSRENIILINAWKTGNINHKLSEAQNEIIFYTLYQKELKDNRFHKTKDYTEAINHIVENIQRYTNNALAVEELFNELKGLPSLGPVYAINFIYFFTHGEYSIYDQFANRALKGIIEEQIPNFQYSNENKIDWQTYQNEYIAKIEKVFGKRNIERRDDQALFVYGHLFKQKIPKKNCC
;
A
#
# COMPACT_ATOMS: atom_id res chain seq x y z
N MET A 1 10.56 17.81 -12.46
CA MET A 1 9.51 17.18 -11.65
C MET A 1 8.94 18.23 -10.74
N LYS A 2 7.62 18.37 -10.74
CA LYS A 2 6.90 19.37 -9.97
C LYS A 2 5.99 18.68 -8.97
N PHE A 3 5.81 19.31 -7.82
CA PHE A 3 4.96 18.83 -6.73
C PHE A 3 3.95 19.93 -6.41
N TYR A 4 2.69 19.56 -6.23
CA TYR A 4 1.62 20.53 -6.00
C TYR A 4 0.89 20.23 -4.68
N ASN A 5 0.43 21.27 -3.99
CA ASN A 5 -0.46 21.11 -2.84
C ASN A 5 -1.96 21.08 -3.28
N LEU A 6 -2.88 21.08 -2.31
CA LEU A 6 -4.33 21.08 -2.58
C LEU A 6 -4.88 22.39 -3.21
N GLU A 7 -4.06 23.44 -3.26
CA GLU A 7 -4.37 24.74 -3.89
C GLU A 7 -3.73 24.86 -5.28
N ASP A 8 -3.15 23.76 -5.82
CA ASP A 8 -2.39 23.72 -7.07
C ASP A 8 -1.11 24.56 -7.06
N LYS A 9 -0.66 25.02 -5.90
CA LYS A 9 0.59 25.74 -5.77
C LYS A 9 1.74 24.75 -5.84
N GLU A 10 2.72 25.07 -6.69
CA GLU A 10 3.98 24.34 -6.74
C GLU A 10 4.74 24.50 -5.42
N ILE A 11 5.17 23.39 -4.83
CA ILE A 11 5.92 23.30 -3.58
C ILE A 11 7.14 22.39 -3.77
N CYS A 12 8.12 22.46 -2.87
CA CYS A 12 9.27 21.58 -2.96
C CYS A 12 8.91 20.15 -2.50
N LYS A 13 9.75 19.17 -2.86
CA LYS A 13 9.53 17.74 -2.54
C LYS A 13 9.38 17.51 -1.03
N ASP A 14 10.22 18.11 -0.20
CA ASP A 14 10.22 17.85 1.24
C ASP A 14 8.98 18.44 1.94
N GLU A 15 8.54 19.61 1.48
CA GLU A 15 7.27 20.21 1.89
C GLU A 15 6.10 19.33 1.45
N TRP A 16 6.13 18.82 0.21
CA TRP A 16 5.11 17.92 -0.33
C TRP A 16 5.00 16.63 0.47
N ILE A 17 6.13 15.99 0.80
CA ILE A 17 6.13 14.76 1.61
C ILE A 17 5.50 15.05 2.96
N SER A 18 5.99 16.09 3.66
CA SER A 18 5.52 16.44 5.00
C SER A 18 4.02 16.78 5.03
N TYR A 19 3.55 17.51 4.01
CA TYR A 19 2.15 17.90 3.89
C TYR A 19 1.22 16.69 3.68
N TYR A 20 1.54 15.82 2.73
CA TYR A 20 0.68 14.69 2.40
C TYR A 20 0.81 13.51 3.36
N SER A 21 1.97 13.29 3.99
CA SER A 21 2.12 12.29 5.05
C SER A 21 1.31 12.66 6.29
N GLU A 22 1.14 13.95 6.62
CA GLU A 22 0.27 14.36 7.73
C GLU A 22 -1.23 14.19 7.41
N ILE A 23 -1.60 14.39 6.15
CA ILE A 23 -2.97 14.11 5.68
C ILE A 23 -3.28 12.61 5.76
N TYR A 24 -2.29 11.73 5.62
CA TYR A 24 -2.48 10.28 5.76
C TYR A 24 -3.06 9.89 7.13
N PHE A 25 -2.63 10.55 8.19
CA PHE A 25 -3.12 10.31 9.56
C PHE A 25 -4.40 11.08 9.89
N SER A 26 -4.49 12.34 9.49
CA SER A 26 -5.68 13.16 9.77
C SER A 26 -6.88 12.81 8.88
N GLY A 27 -6.62 12.19 7.73
CA GLY A 27 -7.60 11.89 6.70
C GLY A 27 -7.97 13.11 5.86
N TYR A 28 -8.60 12.85 4.71
CA TYR A 28 -9.11 13.89 3.82
C TYR A 28 -10.46 13.46 3.24
N ASN A 29 -11.53 14.15 3.61
CA ASN A 29 -12.87 13.84 3.13
C ASN A 29 -13.57 15.12 2.66
N ARG A 30 -13.08 15.68 1.55
CA ARG A 30 -13.57 16.93 0.96
C ARG A 30 -13.66 16.82 -0.55
N LYS A 31 -14.32 17.80 -1.17
CA LYS A 31 -14.28 17.95 -2.64
C LYS A 31 -12.91 18.49 -3.04
N TYR A 32 -12.35 17.95 -4.11
CA TYR A 32 -11.22 18.51 -4.84
C TYR A 32 -11.59 18.58 -6.33
N LYS A 33 -11.52 19.77 -6.94
CA LYS A 33 -11.86 20.03 -8.35
C LYS A 33 -13.03 19.20 -8.90
N ASN A 34 -14.19 19.35 -8.26
CA ASN A 34 -15.47 18.75 -8.65
C ASN A 34 -15.63 17.23 -8.43
N HIS A 35 -14.76 16.56 -7.67
CA HIS A 35 -15.03 15.20 -7.22
C HIS A 35 -14.77 15.04 -5.73
N LYS A 36 -15.47 14.08 -5.12
CA LYS A 36 -15.26 13.74 -3.72
C LYS A 36 -14.00 12.90 -3.63
N VAL A 37 -13.04 13.36 -2.84
CA VAL A 37 -11.87 12.58 -2.46
C VAL A 37 -12.07 12.12 -1.03
N LYS A 38 -11.84 10.83 -0.80
CA LYS A 38 -11.94 10.23 0.53
C LYS A 38 -10.68 9.41 0.82
N VAL A 39 -9.91 9.91 1.77
CA VAL A 39 -8.82 9.23 2.45
C VAL A 39 -9.23 9.14 3.91
N ASN A 40 -9.40 7.91 4.42
CA ASN A 40 -9.62 7.74 5.85
C ASN A 40 -8.28 7.93 6.57
N GLY A 41 -8.29 8.63 7.71
CA GLY A 41 -7.10 8.75 8.54
C GLY A 41 -6.64 7.39 9.04
N SER A 42 -5.35 7.11 8.90
CA SER A 42 -4.69 5.96 9.53
C SER A 42 -4.39 6.24 11.01
N SER A 43 -3.90 5.23 11.71
CA SER A 43 -3.53 5.29 13.13
C SER A 43 -2.02 5.35 13.25
N ARG A 44 -1.49 6.31 14.02
CA ARG A 44 -0.05 6.42 14.31
C ARG A 44 0.40 5.23 15.15
N PHE A 45 -0.44 4.78 16.08
CA PHE A 45 -0.17 3.56 16.84
C PHE A 45 -0.01 2.34 15.91
N VAL A 46 -0.94 2.12 14.99
CA VAL A 46 -0.88 0.99 14.04
C VAL A 46 0.33 1.11 13.11
N GLU A 47 0.58 2.28 12.52
CA GLU A 47 1.75 2.46 11.64
C GLU A 47 3.06 2.27 12.41
N GLY A 48 3.14 2.69 13.68
CA GLY A 48 4.32 2.45 14.53
C GLY A 48 4.62 0.96 14.71
N LEU A 49 3.61 0.15 14.99
CA LEU A 49 3.76 -1.31 15.08
C LEU A 49 4.20 -1.93 13.74
N ILE A 50 3.63 -1.46 12.63
CA ILE A 50 4.01 -1.91 11.29
C ILE A 50 5.48 -1.54 10.98
N GLU A 51 5.91 -0.35 11.35
CA GLU A 51 7.30 0.09 11.22
C GLU A 51 8.24 -0.71 12.12
N ASP A 52 7.84 -1.06 13.33
CA ASP A 52 8.66 -1.86 14.23
C ASP A 52 8.86 -3.30 13.70
N ILE A 53 7.82 -3.89 13.10
CA ILE A 53 7.93 -5.19 12.40
C ILE A 53 8.85 -5.06 11.17
N LEU A 54 8.65 -4.03 10.35
CA LEU A 54 9.47 -3.80 9.16
C LEU A 54 10.95 -3.65 9.50
N ASN A 55 11.26 -2.87 10.54
CA ASN A 55 12.63 -2.59 10.98
C ASN A 55 13.24 -3.74 11.79
N GLY A 56 12.55 -4.88 11.92
CA GLY A 56 13.04 -6.06 12.64
C GLY A 56 13.15 -5.89 14.15
N LYS A 57 12.55 -4.84 14.73
CA LYS A 57 12.42 -4.69 16.18
C LYS A 57 11.43 -5.71 16.74
N GLU A 58 10.37 -5.96 15.98
CA GLU A 58 9.43 -7.04 16.19
C GLU A 58 9.70 -8.15 15.16
N GLY A 59 9.71 -9.41 15.60
CA GLY A 59 9.93 -10.56 14.72
C GLY A 59 8.71 -10.85 13.84
N LEU A 60 8.88 -11.68 12.80
CA LEU A 60 7.75 -12.16 11.99
C LEU A 60 7.05 -13.35 12.69
N SER A 61 6.34 -13.09 13.79
CA SER A 61 5.48 -14.10 14.43
C SER A 61 4.19 -14.31 13.63
N ARG A 62 3.40 -15.33 13.99
CA ARG A 62 2.07 -15.55 13.41
C ARG A 62 1.18 -14.31 13.57
N GLU A 63 1.19 -13.71 14.75
CA GLU A 63 0.41 -12.51 15.08
C GLU A 63 0.83 -11.34 14.19
N ASN A 64 2.13 -11.14 13.99
CA ASN A 64 2.66 -10.08 13.14
C ASN A 64 2.36 -10.32 11.65
N ILE A 65 2.39 -11.56 11.17
CA ILE A 65 1.94 -11.90 9.82
C ILE A 65 0.44 -11.61 9.63
N ILE A 66 -0.41 -11.93 10.61
CA ILE A 66 -1.84 -11.61 10.59
C ILE A 66 -2.04 -10.09 10.57
N LEU A 67 -1.27 -9.34 11.36
CA LEU A 67 -1.30 -7.88 11.43
C LEU A 67 -0.89 -7.24 10.10
N ILE A 68 0.22 -7.69 9.48
CA ILE A 68 0.67 -7.24 8.15
C ILE A 68 -0.45 -7.43 7.11
N ASN A 69 -1.07 -8.62 7.08
CA ASN A 69 -2.15 -8.88 6.13
C ASN A 69 -3.38 -8.01 6.42
N ALA A 70 -3.74 -7.82 7.69
CA ALA A 70 -4.84 -6.97 8.10
C ALA A 70 -4.61 -5.50 7.71
N TRP A 71 -3.39 -5.01 7.90
CA TRP A 71 -2.96 -3.67 7.52
C TRP A 71 -3.10 -3.46 6.02
N LYS A 72 -2.53 -4.36 5.20
CA LYS A 72 -2.61 -4.24 3.75
C LYS A 72 -4.03 -4.39 3.20
N THR A 73 -4.84 -5.21 3.84
CA THR A 73 -6.24 -5.38 3.44
C THR A 73 -7.13 -4.25 3.96
N GLY A 74 -6.73 -3.50 4.99
CA GLY A 74 -7.56 -2.49 5.67
C GLY A 74 -8.59 -3.10 6.63
N ASN A 75 -8.29 -4.29 7.18
CA ASN A 75 -9.13 -4.97 8.16
C ASN A 75 -8.86 -4.54 9.62
N ILE A 76 -8.06 -3.50 9.81
CA ILE A 76 -7.81 -2.86 11.10
C ILE A 76 -8.77 -1.69 11.28
N ASN A 77 -9.41 -1.60 12.44
CA ASN A 77 -10.15 -0.42 12.86
C ASN A 77 -9.17 0.60 13.45
N HIS A 78 -8.54 1.39 12.57
CA HIS A 78 -7.52 2.38 12.95
C HIS A 78 -8.02 3.36 14.03
N LYS A 79 -9.26 3.84 13.95
CA LYS A 79 -9.80 4.81 14.93
C LYS A 79 -9.89 4.20 16.34
N LEU A 80 -10.42 2.99 16.46
CA LEU A 80 -10.49 2.33 17.76
C LEU A 80 -9.10 1.91 18.26
N SER A 81 -8.24 1.46 17.34
CA SER A 81 -6.89 1.02 17.70
C SER A 81 -6.06 2.18 18.27
N GLU A 82 -6.15 3.36 17.65
CA GLU A 82 -5.54 4.59 18.15
C GLU A 82 -6.07 4.97 19.55
N ALA A 83 -7.40 4.92 19.73
CA ALA A 83 -8.04 5.34 20.98
C ALA A 83 -7.73 4.42 22.17
N GLN A 84 -7.47 3.13 21.91
CA GLN A 84 -7.24 2.11 22.94
C GLN A 84 -5.78 1.69 23.06
N ASN A 85 -4.91 2.14 22.14
CA ASN A 85 -3.51 1.71 22.06
C ASN A 85 -3.38 0.17 21.99
N GLU A 86 -4.27 -0.46 21.23
CA GLU A 86 -4.37 -1.91 21.02
C GLU A 86 -4.81 -2.19 19.57
N ILE A 87 -4.35 -3.29 18.97
CA ILE A 87 -4.82 -3.68 17.62
C ILE A 87 -6.25 -4.20 17.69
N ILE A 88 -7.17 -3.45 17.07
CA ILE A 88 -8.58 -3.83 16.95
C ILE A 88 -8.90 -4.10 15.49
N PHE A 89 -9.19 -5.35 15.17
CA PHE A 89 -9.64 -5.74 13.83
C PHE A 89 -11.15 -5.49 13.67
N TYR A 90 -11.63 -5.39 12.43
CA TYR A 90 -13.06 -5.53 12.16
C TYR A 90 -13.50 -6.96 12.47
N THR A 91 -14.66 -7.11 13.14
CA THR A 91 -15.12 -8.31 13.86
C THR A 91 -15.00 -9.64 13.10
N LEU A 92 -15.16 -9.63 11.77
CA LEU A 92 -15.11 -10.84 10.95
C LEU A 92 -13.67 -11.31 10.69
N TYR A 93 -12.71 -10.39 10.59
CA TYR A 93 -11.32 -10.72 10.30
C TYR A 93 -10.63 -11.37 11.50
N GLN A 94 -10.89 -10.87 12.72
CA GLN A 94 -10.30 -11.38 13.96
C GLN A 94 -10.58 -12.87 14.20
N LYS A 95 -11.78 -13.33 13.82
CA LYS A 95 -12.23 -14.69 14.12
C LYS A 95 -11.85 -15.70 13.05
N GLU A 96 -11.79 -15.28 11.79
CA GLU A 96 -11.80 -16.22 10.66
C GLU A 96 -10.71 -15.95 9.61
N LEU A 97 -9.91 -14.89 9.74
CA LEU A 97 -8.98 -14.44 8.69
C LEU A 97 -9.67 -14.27 7.33
N LYS A 98 -10.94 -13.87 7.36
CA LYS A 98 -11.77 -13.63 6.17
C LYS A 98 -12.06 -12.16 5.98
N ASP A 99 -12.07 -11.76 4.72
CA ASP A 99 -12.45 -10.42 4.28
C ASP A 99 -13.72 -10.48 3.43
N ASN A 100 -14.80 -9.91 3.97
CA ASN A 100 -16.13 -9.88 3.37
C ASN A 100 -16.50 -8.51 2.76
N ARG A 101 -15.55 -7.57 2.68
CA ARG A 101 -15.86 -6.19 2.23
C ARG A 101 -16.10 -6.06 0.73
N PHE A 102 -15.79 -7.10 -0.05
CA PHE A 102 -16.02 -7.15 -1.49
C PHE A 102 -17.10 -8.20 -1.82
N HIS A 103 -17.62 -8.18 -3.06
CA HIS A 103 -18.64 -9.12 -3.55
C HIS A 103 -18.25 -10.62 -3.46
N LYS A 104 -17.00 -10.94 -3.10
CA LYS A 104 -16.50 -12.28 -2.85
C LYS A 104 -15.71 -12.30 -1.55
N THR A 105 -16.03 -13.23 -0.65
CA THR A 105 -15.24 -13.51 0.54
C THR A 105 -13.85 -14.00 0.13
N LYS A 106 -12.82 -13.35 0.68
CA LYS A 106 -11.44 -13.84 0.62
C LYS A 106 -11.10 -14.51 1.93
N ASP A 107 -10.66 -15.76 1.87
CA ASP A 107 -10.16 -16.51 3.02
C ASP A 107 -8.64 -16.59 2.93
N TYR A 108 -7.95 -16.04 3.93
CA TYR A 108 -6.49 -16.01 3.96
C TYR A 108 -5.90 -17.13 4.82
N THR A 109 -6.71 -18.00 5.42
CA THR A 109 -6.25 -19.01 6.40
C THR A 109 -5.12 -19.87 5.85
N GLU A 110 -5.30 -20.44 4.65
CA GLU A 110 -4.31 -21.29 4.00
C GLU A 110 -3.02 -20.52 3.70
N ALA A 111 -3.14 -19.32 3.13
CA ALA A 111 -1.99 -18.50 2.79
C ALA A 111 -1.21 -18.05 4.03
N ILE A 112 -1.89 -17.65 5.12
CA ILE A 112 -1.24 -17.27 6.37
C ILE A 112 -0.53 -18.46 7.01
N ASN A 113 -1.16 -19.65 7.03
CA ASN A 113 -0.52 -20.85 7.57
C ASN A 113 0.73 -21.21 6.77
N HIS A 114 0.63 -21.24 5.43
CA HIS A 114 1.76 -21.50 4.56
C HIS A 114 2.90 -20.51 4.79
N ILE A 115 2.58 -19.22 4.90
CA ILE A 115 3.60 -18.20 5.18
C ILE A 115 4.29 -18.47 6.51
N VAL A 116 3.52 -18.67 7.59
CA VAL A 116 4.04 -18.88 8.94
C VAL A 116 4.96 -20.10 9.02
N GLU A 117 4.59 -21.18 8.36
CA GLU A 117 5.39 -22.41 8.30
C GLU A 117 6.72 -22.23 7.53
N ASN A 118 6.80 -21.23 6.65
CA ASN A 118 7.94 -20.99 5.76
C ASN A 118 8.72 -19.70 6.04
N ILE A 119 8.44 -18.97 7.13
CA ILE A 119 9.06 -17.66 7.44
C ILE A 119 10.58 -17.70 7.35
N GLN A 120 11.23 -18.68 8.00
CA GLN A 120 12.68 -18.78 7.99
C GLN A 120 13.26 -18.92 6.58
N ARG A 121 12.58 -19.69 5.71
CA ARG A 121 12.99 -19.86 4.31
C ARG A 121 12.86 -18.53 3.54
N TYR A 122 11.84 -17.74 3.83
CA TYR A 122 11.58 -16.47 3.16
C TYR A 122 12.50 -15.33 3.61
N THR A 123 12.95 -15.32 4.86
CA THR A 123 13.84 -14.27 5.38
C THR A 123 15.33 -14.54 5.17
N ASN A 124 15.72 -15.80 4.96
CA ASN A 124 17.14 -16.16 4.83
C ASN A 124 17.70 -16.02 3.40
N ASN A 125 17.01 -15.30 2.51
CA ASN A 125 17.37 -15.15 1.09
C ASN A 125 17.61 -16.50 0.37
N ALA A 126 16.92 -17.56 0.80
CA ALA A 126 17.09 -18.91 0.26
C ALA A 126 16.52 -19.08 -1.17
N LEU A 127 15.73 -18.12 -1.63
CA LEU A 127 15.08 -18.09 -2.94
C LEU A 127 15.40 -16.78 -3.65
N ALA A 128 15.41 -16.80 -4.99
CA ALA A 128 15.36 -15.56 -5.74
C ALA A 128 14.01 -14.86 -5.47
N VAL A 129 14.01 -13.53 -5.34
CA VAL A 129 12.81 -12.78 -4.93
C VAL A 129 11.65 -12.94 -5.92
N GLU A 130 11.95 -13.14 -7.20
CA GLU A 130 10.93 -13.47 -8.22
C GLU A 130 10.26 -14.82 -7.99
N GLU A 131 11.02 -15.84 -7.56
CA GLU A 131 10.48 -17.16 -7.22
C GLU A 131 9.56 -17.05 -6.01
N LEU A 132 10.00 -16.30 -4.98
CA LEU A 132 9.19 -16.00 -3.81
C LEU A 132 7.90 -15.26 -4.18
N PHE A 133 7.97 -14.28 -5.09
CA PHE A 133 6.78 -13.59 -5.59
C PHE A 133 5.80 -14.55 -6.27
N ASN A 134 6.29 -15.44 -7.12
CA ASN A 134 5.45 -16.40 -7.83
C ASN A 134 4.82 -17.42 -6.88
N GLU A 135 5.57 -17.88 -5.87
CA GLU A 135 5.05 -18.75 -4.83
C GLU A 135 3.93 -18.08 -4.03
N LEU A 136 4.18 -16.88 -3.47
CA LEU A 136 3.20 -16.16 -2.65
C LEU A 136 1.94 -15.78 -3.45
N LYS A 137 2.10 -15.35 -4.70
CA LYS A 137 0.99 -15.04 -5.62
C LYS A 137 0.17 -16.27 -5.99
N GLY A 138 0.75 -17.46 -5.90
CA GLY A 138 0.07 -18.73 -6.14
C GLY A 138 -0.85 -19.14 -5.01
N LEU A 139 -0.68 -18.58 -3.80
CA LEU A 139 -1.48 -18.91 -2.63
C LEU A 139 -2.91 -18.38 -2.74
N PRO A 140 -3.92 -19.12 -2.22
CA PRO A 140 -5.30 -18.67 -2.22
C PRO A 140 -5.48 -17.28 -1.61
N SER A 141 -6.32 -16.46 -2.25
CA SER A 141 -6.62 -15.08 -1.85
C SER A 141 -5.47 -14.06 -1.90
N LEU A 142 -4.21 -14.49 -2.12
CA LEU A 142 -3.05 -13.61 -2.27
C LEU A 142 -2.79 -13.25 -3.74
N GLY A 143 -3.39 -12.15 -4.17
CA GLY A 143 -3.02 -11.52 -5.43
C GLY A 143 -1.60 -10.90 -5.42
N PRO A 144 -1.09 -10.49 -6.59
CA PRO A 144 0.25 -9.91 -6.76
C PRO A 144 0.62 -8.78 -5.79
N VAL A 145 -0.33 -7.88 -5.51
CA VAL A 145 -0.13 -6.74 -4.61
C VAL A 145 0.11 -7.19 -3.16
N TYR A 146 -0.53 -8.27 -2.73
CA TYR A 146 -0.34 -8.83 -1.40
C TYR A 146 0.97 -9.62 -1.32
N ALA A 147 1.37 -10.32 -2.38
CA ALA A 147 2.67 -10.96 -2.47
C ALA A 147 3.82 -9.94 -2.34
N ILE A 148 3.77 -8.83 -3.07
CA ILE A 148 4.74 -7.72 -2.94
C ILE A 148 4.76 -7.18 -1.52
N ASN A 149 3.59 -7.03 -0.88
CA ASN A 149 3.50 -6.57 0.50
C ASN A 149 4.25 -7.50 1.47
N PHE A 150 4.15 -8.82 1.33
CA PHE A 150 4.92 -9.74 2.18
C PHE A 150 6.41 -9.70 1.89
N ILE A 151 6.80 -9.63 0.61
CA ILE A 151 8.21 -9.47 0.21
C ILE A 151 8.82 -8.22 0.85
N TYR A 152 8.08 -7.11 0.88
CA TYR A 152 8.51 -5.88 1.56
C TYR A 152 8.93 -6.13 3.01
N PHE A 153 8.15 -6.91 3.78
CA PHE A 153 8.51 -7.25 5.17
C PHE A 153 9.62 -8.29 5.27
N PHE A 154 9.63 -9.32 4.41
CA PHE A 154 10.68 -10.35 4.42
C PHE A 154 12.05 -9.80 4.06
N THR A 155 12.09 -8.70 3.30
CA THR A 155 13.32 -8.04 2.84
C THR A 155 13.60 -6.73 3.60
N HIS A 156 12.89 -6.47 4.70
CA HIS A 156 13.06 -5.25 5.51
C HIS A 156 13.03 -3.95 4.69
N GLY A 157 12.16 -3.89 3.67
CA GLY A 157 11.95 -2.71 2.85
C GLY A 157 12.85 -2.56 1.63
N GLU A 158 13.68 -3.55 1.30
CA GLU A 158 14.47 -3.53 0.05
C GLU A 158 13.56 -3.37 -1.19
N TYR A 159 12.38 -4.01 -1.16
CA TYR A 159 11.39 -3.96 -2.22
C TYR A 159 10.14 -3.19 -1.80
N SER A 160 10.07 -1.91 -2.14
CA SER A 160 8.96 -0.99 -1.79
C SER A 160 7.57 -1.56 -2.08
N ILE A 161 6.60 -1.28 -1.21
CA ILE A 161 5.21 -1.73 -1.40
C ILE A 161 4.62 -1.19 -2.69
N TYR A 162 3.76 -1.99 -3.34
CA TYR A 162 2.93 -1.52 -4.45
C TYR A 162 1.57 -1.04 -3.95
N ASP A 163 1.17 0.16 -4.40
CA ASP A 163 -0.19 0.67 -4.27
C ASP A 163 -0.61 1.41 -5.55
N GLN A 164 -1.85 1.19 -6.01
CA GLN A 164 -2.34 1.81 -7.24
C GLN A 164 -2.43 3.34 -7.14
N PHE A 165 -2.68 3.90 -5.95
CA PHE A 165 -2.71 5.35 -5.74
C PHE A 165 -1.30 5.90 -5.75
N ALA A 166 -0.35 5.20 -5.12
CA ALA A 166 1.06 5.58 -5.21
C ALA A 166 1.57 5.57 -6.66
N ASN A 167 1.22 4.56 -7.47
CA ASN A 167 1.59 4.53 -8.89
C ASN A 167 0.99 5.70 -9.68
N ARG A 168 -0.29 6.05 -9.43
CA ARG A 168 -0.92 7.25 -10.01
C ARG A 168 -0.21 8.53 -9.62
N ALA A 169 0.16 8.68 -8.35
CA ALA A 169 0.92 9.83 -7.86
C ALA A 169 2.26 9.96 -8.56
N LEU A 170 3.04 8.87 -8.63
CA LEU A 170 4.32 8.83 -9.33
C LEU A 170 4.17 9.25 -10.80
N LYS A 171 3.15 8.73 -11.49
CA LYS A 171 2.85 9.12 -12.87
C LYS A 171 2.54 10.62 -12.99
N GLY A 172 1.71 11.15 -12.09
CA GLY A 172 1.40 12.57 -12.00
C GLY A 172 2.63 13.46 -11.84
N ILE A 173 3.52 13.08 -10.92
CA ILE A 173 4.76 13.83 -10.64
C ILE A 173 5.70 13.81 -11.85
N ILE A 174 5.87 12.65 -12.48
CA ILE A 174 6.78 12.47 -13.63
C ILE A 174 6.28 13.22 -14.85
N GLU A 175 4.97 13.22 -15.09
CA GLU A 175 4.32 13.92 -16.21
C GLU A 175 4.00 15.40 -15.88
N GLU A 176 4.43 15.87 -14.70
CA GLU A 176 4.19 17.22 -14.17
C GLU A 176 2.71 17.65 -14.18
N GLN A 177 1.82 16.69 -13.99
CA GLN A 177 0.38 16.88 -13.99
C GLN A 177 -0.11 17.37 -12.62
N ILE A 178 -1.00 18.36 -12.66
CA ILE A 178 -1.78 18.78 -11.50
C ILE A 178 -2.81 17.69 -11.16
N PRO A 179 -3.09 17.42 -9.87
CA PRO A 179 -4.10 16.44 -9.51
C PRO A 179 -5.48 16.81 -10.08
N ASN A 180 -6.32 15.80 -10.36
CA ASN A 180 -7.55 15.80 -11.18
C ASN A 180 -7.36 15.33 -12.64
N PHE A 181 -6.12 15.10 -13.09
CA PHE A 181 -5.88 14.42 -14.36
C PHE A 181 -6.44 12.99 -14.34
N GLN A 182 -6.93 12.51 -15.49
CA GLN A 182 -7.51 11.19 -15.63
C GLN A 182 -6.49 10.19 -16.16
N TYR A 183 -6.22 9.14 -15.38
CA TYR A 183 -5.39 8.04 -15.82
C TYR A 183 -6.23 6.86 -16.31
N SER A 184 -5.78 6.22 -17.38
CA SER A 184 -6.29 4.91 -17.80
C SER A 184 -6.07 3.88 -16.70
N ASN A 185 -6.89 2.82 -16.70
CA ASN A 185 -6.61 1.67 -15.86
C ASN A 185 -5.21 1.15 -16.16
N GLU A 186 -4.49 0.81 -15.10
CA GLU A 186 -3.17 0.22 -15.21
C GLU A 186 -3.30 -1.27 -15.52
N ASN A 187 -2.25 -1.82 -16.12
CA ASN A 187 -2.15 -3.24 -16.42
C ASN A 187 -2.19 -4.06 -15.12
N LYS A 188 -2.58 -5.33 -15.25
CA LYS A 188 -2.45 -6.29 -14.15
C LYS A 188 -0.97 -6.38 -13.76
N ILE A 189 -0.67 -6.17 -12.48
CA ILE A 189 0.72 -6.18 -12.00
C ILE A 189 1.27 -7.62 -11.94
N ASP A 190 2.45 -7.81 -12.52
CA ASP A 190 3.34 -8.97 -12.33
C ASP A 190 4.72 -8.49 -11.88
N TRP A 191 5.66 -9.43 -11.67
CA TRP A 191 6.99 -9.09 -11.17
C TRP A 191 7.74 -8.13 -12.10
N GLN A 192 7.69 -8.39 -13.40
CA GLN A 192 8.39 -7.60 -14.41
C GLN A 192 7.82 -6.17 -14.52
N THR A 193 6.50 -6.04 -14.49
CA THR A 193 5.81 -4.75 -14.48
C THR A 193 6.10 -3.98 -13.19
N TYR A 194 6.12 -4.68 -12.04
CA TYR A 194 6.49 -4.08 -10.76
C TYR A 194 7.92 -3.51 -10.78
N GLN A 195 8.90 -4.28 -11.23
CA GLN A 195 10.29 -3.83 -11.31
C GLN A 195 10.49 -2.72 -12.35
N ASN A 196 10.09 -2.99 -13.60
CA ASN A 196 10.44 -2.12 -14.73
C ASN A 196 9.55 -0.89 -14.84
N GLU A 197 8.34 -0.91 -14.28
CA GLU A 197 7.45 0.24 -14.33
C GLU A 197 7.25 0.91 -12.97
N TYR A 198 6.98 0.18 -11.89
CA TYR A 198 6.67 0.82 -10.61
C TYR A 198 7.94 1.27 -9.89
N ILE A 199 8.90 0.36 -9.69
CA ILE A 199 10.18 0.68 -9.03
C ILE A 199 10.97 1.71 -9.85
N ALA A 200 11.01 1.61 -11.17
CA ALA A 200 11.66 2.61 -12.03
C ALA A 200 11.06 4.03 -11.86
N LYS A 201 9.75 4.14 -11.61
CA LYS A 201 9.12 5.44 -11.30
C LYS A 201 9.52 5.94 -9.91
N ILE A 202 9.59 5.05 -8.91
CA ILE A 202 10.09 5.40 -7.58
C ILE A 202 11.53 5.93 -7.67
N GLU A 203 12.43 5.21 -8.34
CA GLU A 203 13.82 5.64 -8.54
C GLU A 203 13.91 7.00 -9.24
N LYS A 204 13.07 7.22 -10.27
CA LYS A 204 13.03 8.49 -10.98
C LYS A 204 12.62 9.66 -10.09
N VAL A 205 11.69 9.44 -9.15
CA VAL A 205 11.15 10.50 -8.27
C VAL A 205 12.04 10.72 -7.03
N PHE A 206 12.54 9.64 -6.42
CA PHE A 206 13.21 9.67 -5.12
C PHE A 206 14.73 9.43 -5.21
N GLY A 207 15.24 8.97 -6.34
CA GLY A 207 16.66 8.65 -6.55
C GLY A 207 17.10 7.31 -5.96
N LYS A 208 16.18 6.52 -5.41
CA LYS A 208 16.42 5.22 -4.77
C LYS A 208 15.21 4.30 -4.95
N ARG A 209 15.40 2.98 -4.83
CA ARG A 209 14.33 1.97 -4.97
C ARG A 209 13.50 1.83 -3.70
N ASN A 210 14.17 1.85 -2.56
CA ASN A 210 13.60 1.75 -1.22
C ASN A 210 13.29 3.15 -0.70
N ILE A 211 12.02 3.43 -0.49
CA ILE A 211 11.55 4.72 0.04
C ILE A 211 11.09 4.59 1.48
N GLU A 212 11.06 5.72 2.18
CA GLU A 212 10.62 5.74 3.56
C GLU A 212 9.10 5.63 3.63
N ARG A 213 8.57 5.14 4.75
CA ARG A 213 7.11 5.06 4.95
C ARG A 213 6.40 6.39 4.74
N ARG A 214 6.99 7.51 5.14
CA ARG A 214 6.47 8.86 4.90
C ARG A 214 6.33 9.19 3.40
N ASP A 215 7.23 8.69 2.57
CA ASP A 215 7.19 8.90 1.11
C ASP A 215 6.02 8.14 0.51
N ASP A 216 5.86 6.86 0.91
CA ASP A 216 4.73 6.01 0.52
C ASP A 216 3.38 6.61 0.98
N GLN A 217 3.30 7.10 2.22
CA GLN A 217 2.11 7.74 2.77
C GLN A 217 1.74 8.99 1.96
N ALA A 218 2.72 9.83 1.63
CA ALA A 218 2.51 11.01 0.80
C ALA A 218 2.02 10.64 -0.61
N LEU A 219 2.66 9.65 -1.25
CA LEU A 219 2.24 9.12 -2.56
C LEU A 219 0.81 8.56 -2.52
N PHE A 220 0.46 7.81 -1.48
CA PHE A 220 -0.87 7.25 -1.30
C PHE A 220 -1.94 8.34 -1.26
N VAL A 221 -1.75 9.37 -0.42
CA VAL A 221 -2.71 10.48 -0.30
C VAL A 221 -2.80 11.29 -1.58
N TYR A 222 -1.66 11.67 -2.16
CA TYR A 222 -1.64 12.44 -3.40
C TYR A 222 -2.30 11.69 -4.55
N GLY A 223 -2.10 10.37 -4.61
CA GLY A 223 -2.69 9.48 -5.59
C GLY A 223 -4.22 9.47 -5.58
N HIS A 224 -4.84 9.67 -4.42
CA HIS A 224 -6.30 9.77 -4.28
C HIS A 224 -6.88 11.04 -4.92
N LEU A 225 -6.05 12.06 -5.20
CA LEU A 225 -6.47 13.28 -5.88
C LEU A 225 -6.60 13.12 -7.40
N PHE A 226 -6.10 12.00 -7.96
CA PHE A 226 -6.20 11.69 -9.38
C PHE A 226 -7.45 10.86 -9.69
N LYS A 227 -8.02 11.11 -10.87
CA LYS A 227 -9.23 10.40 -11.33
C LYS A 227 -8.85 9.13 -12.08
N GLN A 228 -9.58 8.07 -11.80
CA GLN A 228 -9.57 6.88 -12.65
C GLN A 228 -10.52 7.08 -13.83
N LYS A 229 -10.02 6.88 -15.05
CA LYS A 229 -10.86 6.90 -16.26
C LYS A 229 -11.70 5.63 -16.27
N ILE A 230 -13.01 5.77 -16.03
CA ILE A 230 -13.95 4.65 -16.14
C ILE A 230 -14.16 4.36 -17.63
N PRO A 231 -13.91 3.15 -18.14
CA PRO A 231 -14.25 2.80 -19.51
C PRO A 231 -15.76 3.01 -19.70
N LYS A 232 -16.17 3.74 -20.74
CA LYS A 232 -17.58 3.78 -21.12
C LYS A 232 -18.01 2.33 -21.36
N LYS A 233 -18.97 1.82 -20.59
CA LYS A 233 -19.68 0.59 -20.97
C LYS A 233 -20.32 0.91 -22.32
N ASN A 234 -19.86 0.27 -23.38
CA ASN A 234 -20.65 0.21 -24.60
C ASN A 234 -21.92 -0.55 -24.22
N CYS A 235 -23.05 0.17 -24.16
CA CYS A 235 -24.35 -0.48 -24.19
C CYS A 235 -24.45 -1.13 -25.56
N CYS A 236 -24.25 -2.45 -25.62
CA CYS A 236 -24.77 -3.27 -26.69
C CYS A 236 -26.24 -3.57 -26.38
#